data_AF-A0A163GT21-F1
#
_entry.id   AF-A0A163GT21-F1
#
_cell.length_a   1.000
_cell.length_b   1.000
_cell.length_c   1.000
_cell.angle_alpha   90.00
_cell.angle_beta   90.00
_cell.angle_gamma   90.00
#
_symmetry.space_group_name_H-M   'P 1'
#
loop_
_entity.id
_entity.type
_entity.pdbx_description
1 polymer ?
#
loop_
_entity_poly.entity_id
_entity_poly.type
_entity_poly.pdbx_seq_one_letter_code
_entity_poly.pdbx_strand_id
1 'polypeptide(L)'
;MKSNSNYYWIRIFDYIYERDHLENEKGTMLDEFYLKGIADREEVKLQVRERYCSNSKENLRFAKPKKGNNGIYAIVMESTKFYYDRFYCQLDSICFFCNKPIKGKASEFPREFIGEGLFYSPNDDVFSDFNKSAFFCSNECKKDFNIVKRNNEGEFQVKEEGNDGNTFGYVYLIYNREQNTYYIGQTRFLPFFRWQEHIKSGKKGDISDLTFSVLANVNRNRSLTDDQNQHYLNSIESWWIQKYKLEQYNVSNITKPKITVEDLKDRFREMVEGQPLLF
;
A
#
# COMPACT_ATOMS: atom_id res chain seq x y z
N MET A 1 3.82 20.76 -30.85
CA MET A 1 4.72 20.07 -31.81
C MET A 1 5.69 19.21 -31.01
N LYS A 2 5.53 17.87 -31.02
CA LYS A 2 6.50 16.98 -30.36
C LYS A 2 7.73 16.90 -31.26
N SER A 3 8.87 17.43 -30.83
CA SER A 3 10.12 17.10 -31.50
C SER A 3 10.35 15.60 -31.34
N ASN A 4 10.37 14.85 -32.45
CA ASN A 4 10.84 13.47 -32.44
C ASN A 4 12.34 13.51 -32.19
N SER A 5 12.72 13.67 -30.92
CA SER A 5 14.09 13.52 -30.51
C SER A 5 14.43 12.04 -30.64
N ASN A 6 15.32 11.69 -31.56
CA ASN A 6 15.81 10.32 -31.67
C ASN A 6 16.72 10.00 -30.48
N TYR A 7 16.67 8.76 -30.03
CA TYR A 7 17.50 8.25 -28.95
C TYR A 7 18.34 7.10 -29.49
N TYR A 8 19.58 6.98 -29.03
CA TYR A 8 20.49 5.91 -29.43
C TYR A 8 21.07 5.21 -28.22
N TRP A 9 21.24 3.90 -28.33
CA TRP A 9 21.95 3.04 -27.38
C TRP A 9 23.28 2.63 -27.98
N ILE A 10 24.36 2.94 -27.26
CA ILE A 10 25.74 2.74 -27.70
C ILE A 10 26.37 1.73 -26.77
N ARG A 11 27.00 0.70 -27.35
CA ARG A 11 27.78 -0.30 -26.61
C ARG A 11 29.14 -0.46 -27.23
N ILE A 12 30.18 -0.40 -26.41
CA ILE A 12 31.58 -0.52 -26.84
C ILE A 12 32.13 -1.85 -26.36
N PHE A 13 32.83 -2.55 -27.23
CA PHE A 13 33.42 -3.85 -26.96
C PHE A 13 34.89 -3.88 -27.35
N ASP A 14 35.70 -4.53 -26.53
CA ASP A 14 37.03 -5.00 -26.89
C ASP A 14 36.94 -6.43 -27.41
N TYR A 15 37.26 -6.61 -28.69
CA TYR A 15 37.18 -7.90 -29.36
C TYR A 15 38.57 -8.44 -29.65
N ILE A 16 38.83 -9.65 -29.16
CA ILE A 16 40.03 -10.43 -29.45
C ILE A 16 39.58 -11.69 -30.17
N TYR A 17 39.99 -11.84 -31.43
CA TYR A 17 39.54 -12.94 -32.28
C TYR A 17 39.78 -14.29 -31.60
N GLU A 18 41.01 -14.58 -31.15
CA GLU A 18 41.36 -15.87 -30.53
C GLU A 18 40.46 -16.23 -29.34
N ARG A 19 40.08 -15.25 -28.52
CA ARG A 19 39.21 -15.43 -27.34
C ARG A 19 37.73 -15.53 -27.73
N ASP A 20 37.26 -14.62 -28.56
CA ASP A 20 35.82 -14.31 -28.71
C ASP A 20 35.18 -14.92 -29.97
N HIS A 21 35.95 -15.57 -30.85
CA HIS A 21 35.44 -16.07 -32.13
C HIS A 21 34.65 -17.38 -32.04
N LEU A 22 34.93 -18.24 -31.06
CA LEU A 22 34.42 -19.62 -31.02
C LEU A 22 32.91 -19.68 -30.74
N GLU A 23 32.38 -18.77 -29.92
CA GLU A 23 30.97 -18.77 -29.51
C GLU A 23 30.18 -17.58 -30.10
N ASN A 24 30.71 -16.96 -31.16
CA ASN A 24 30.15 -15.73 -31.76
C ASN A 24 29.95 -14.60 -30.73
N GLU A 25 30.83 -14.54 -29.73
CA GLU A 25 30.75 -13.54 -28.68
C GLU A 25 30.97 -12.14 -29.23
N LYS A 26 30.43 -11.15 -28.53
CA LYS A 26 30.59 -9.73 -28.89
C LYS A 26 31.92 -9.15 -28.41
N GLY A 27 32.68 -9.90 -27.61
CA GLY A 27 33.87 -9.44 -26.90
C GLY A 27 33.53 -8.86 -25.52
N THR A 28 34.55 -8.37 -24.82
CA THR A 28 34.41 -7.77 -23.49
C THR A 28 33.78 -6.40 -23.61
N MET A 29 32.64 -6.16 -22.94
CA MET A 29 32.00 -4.84 -22.95
C MET A 29 32.80 -3.84 -22.12
N LEU A 30 33.21 -2.75 -22.74
CA LEU A 30 34.01 -1.70 -22.10
C LEU A 30 33.15 -0.55 -21.58
N ASP A 31 32.10 -0.19 -22.32
CA ASP A 31 31.26 0.97 -22.00
C ASP A 31 29.86 0.80 -22.59
N GLU A 32 28.89 1.44 -21.96
CA GLU A 32 27.50 1.49 -22.36
C GLU A 32 26.88 2.85 -22.00
N PHE A 33 26.30 3.51 -22.99
CA PHE A 33 25.67 4.82 -22.78
C PHE A 33 24.57 5.11 -23.81
N TYR A 34 23.78 6.16 -23.54
CA TYR A 34 22.72 6.60 -24.44
C TYR A 34 22.93 8.06 -24.87
N LEU A 35 22.52 8.35 -26.10
CA LEU A 35 22.52 9.70 -26.67
C LEU A 35 21.09 10.11 -27.02
N LYS A 36 20.80 11.41 -26.97
CA LYS A 36 19.48 11.99 -27.28
C LYS A 36 19.60 13.14 -28.27
N GLY A 37 18.55 13.34 -29.08
CA GLY A 37 18.35 14.55 -29.87
C GLY A 37 19.23 14.66 -31.12
N ILE A 38 19.77 13.55 -31.62
CA ILE A 38 20.62 13.52 -32.81
C ILE A 38 19.79 12.93 -33.95
N ALA A 39 19.66 13.62 -35.08
CA ALA A 39 18.82 13.12 -36.18
C ALA A 39 19.55 12.09 -37.06
N ASP A 40 20.85 12.27 -37.26
CA ASP A 40 21.66 11.49 -38.18
C ASP A 40 22.59 10.51 -37.47
N ARG A 41 22.64 9.27 -37.97
CA ARG A 41 23.48 8.21 -37.40
C ARG A 41 24.98 8.48 -37.56
N GLU A 42 25.40 9.20 -38.61
CA GLU A 42 26.82 9.56 -38.75
C GLU A 42 27.24 10.61 -37.72
N GLU A 43 26.37 11.55 -37.38
CA GLU A 43 26.57 12.48 -36.27
C GLU A 43 26.67 11.75 -34.92
N VAL A 44 25.85 10.71 -34.70
CA VAL A 44 25.96 9.84 -33.50
C VAL A 44 27.34 9.20 -33.44
N LYS A 45 27.84 8.63 -34.55
CA LYS A 45 29.17 8.01 -34.60
C LYS A 45 30.28 9.02 -34.30
N LEU A 46 30.14 10.26 -34.78
CA LEU A 46 31.10 11.32 -34.47
C LEU A 46 31.13 11.63 -32.96
N GLN A 47 29.99 11.80 -32.32
CA GLN A 47 29.92 12.04 -30.87
C GLN A 47 30.46 10.86 -30.05
N VAL A 48 30.19 9.62 -30.48
CA VAL A 48 30.78 8.43 -29.85
C VAL A 48 32.30 8.46 -29.92
N ARG A 49 32.88 8.86 -31.06
CA ARG A 49 34.32 9.02 -31.22
C ARG A 49 34.90 10.12 -30.33
N GLU A 50 34.23 11.26 -30.24
CA GLU A 50 34.66 12.42 -29.44
C GLU A 50 34.67 12.16 -27.94
N ARG A 51 33.91 11.19 -27.47
CA ARG A 51 33.88 10.77 -26.05
C ARG A 51 35.21 10.15 -25.58
N TYR A 52 36.02 9.59 -26.49
CA TYR A 52 37.25 8.88 -26.14
C TYR A 52 38.50 9.67 -26.52
N CYS A 53 39.60 9.40 -25.81
CA CYS A 53 40.92 10.03 -26.06
C CYS A 53 41.43 9.75 -27.48
N SER A 54 42.32 10.60 -27.99
CA SER A 54 42.80 10.61 -29.39
C SER A 54 43.19 9.24 -29.95
N ASN A 55 43.96 8.45 -29.21
CA ASN A 55 44.40 7.11 -29.67
C ASN A 55 43.24 6.10 -29.78
N SER A 56 42.25 6.19 -28.90
CA SER A 56 41.05 5.34 -28.94
C SER A 56 40.04 5.83 -29.98
N LYS A 57 39.97 7.15 -30.19
CA LYS A 57 39.12 7.81 -31.19
C LYS A 57 39.43 7.37 -32.61
N GLU A 58 40.71 7.28 -32.97
CA GLU A 58 41.16 6.88 -34.32
C GLU A 58 40.97 5.39 -34.59
N ASN A 59 41.12 4.55 -33.56
CA ASN A 59 41.05 3.10 -33.69
C ASN A 59 39.63 2.53 -33.50
N LEU A 60 38.67 3.35 -33.04
CA LEU A 60 37.28 2.91 -32.80
C LEU A 60 36.54 2.65 -34.12
N ARG A 61 36.11 1.39 -34.28
CA ARG A 61 35.31 0.93 -35.42
C ARG A 61 33.82 0.88 -35.06
N PHE A 62 32.93 0.90 -36.06
CA PHE A 62 31.48 0.75 -35.86
C PHE A 62 30.93 -0.59 -36.38
N ALA A 63 31.82 -1.55 -36.59
CA ALA A 63 31.51 -2.90 -37.01
C ALA A 63 32.45 -3.87 -36.30
N LYS A 64 31.93 -5.06 -35.97
CA LYS A 64 32.71 -6.14 -35.35
C LYS A 64 33.94 -6.45 -36.23
N PRO A 65 35.15 -6.59 -35.66
CA PRO A 65 36.33 -6.99 -36.42
C PRO A 65 36.12 -8.31 -37.18
N LYS A 66 36.69 -8.40 -38.38
CA LYS A 66 36.63 -9.61 -39.22
C LYS A 66 37.61 -10.68 -38.72
N LYS A 67 37.49 -11.91 -39.25
CA LYS A 67 38.34 -13.06 -38.93
C LYS A 67 39.83 -12.67 -38.84
N GLY A 68 40.49 -13.08 -37.76
CA GLY A 68 41.92 -12.82 -37.52
C GLY A 68 42.29 -11.39 -37.12
N ASN A 69 41.31 -10.49 -36.92
CA ASN A 69 41.55 -9.13 -36.46
C ASN A 69 41.03 -8.90 -35.05
N ASN A 70 41.78 -8.12 -34.28
CA ASN A 70 41.40 -7.65 -32.95
C ASN A 70 41.04 -6.15 -33.00
N GLY A 71 40.38 -5.66 -31.96
CA GLY A 71 40.23 -4.24 -31.72
C GLY A 71 38.89 -3.85 -31.10
N ILE A 72 38.80 -2.56 -30.80
CA ILE A 72 37.63 -1.96 -30.15
C ILE A 72 36.60 -1.57 -31.21
N TYR A 73 35.35 -1.95 -30.99
CA TYR A 73 34.25 -1.53 -31.85
C TYR A 73 33.01 -1.13 -31.06
N ALA A 74 32.21 -0.25 -31.67
CA ALA A 74 30.96 0.26 -31.15
C ALA A 74 29.77 -0.31 -31.93
N ILE A 75 28.70 -0.64 -31.22
CA ILE A 75 27.38 -0.91 -31.79
C ILE A 75 26.49 0.28 -31.46
N VAL A 76 25.93 0.92 -32.49
CA VAL A 76 24.97 2.03 -32.38
C VAL A 76 23.60 1.52 -32.79
N MET A 77 22.65 1.53 -31.86
CA MET A 77 21.26 1.10 -32.07
C MET A 77 20.31 2.25 -31.78
N GLU A 78 19.15 2.28 -32.44
CA GLU A 78 18.05 3.15 -32.03
C GLU A 78 17.52 2.72 -30.66
N SER A 79 17.05 3.69 -29.90
CA SER A 79 16.55 3.52 -28.54
C SER A 79 15.33 4.40 -28.32
N THR A 80 14.83 4.43 -27.09
CA THR A 80 13.67 5.22 -26.70
C THR A 80 14.02 6.17 -25.57
N LYS A 81 13.20 7.21 -25.42
CA LYS A 81 13.26 8.15 -24.31
C LYS A 81 13.30 7.44 -22.96
N PHE A 82 12.50 6.39 -22.80
CA PHE A 82 12.41 5.60 -21.58
C PHE A 82 13.79 5.09 -21.12
N TYR A 83 14.57 4.50 -22.03
CA TYR A 83 15.89 4.00 -21.66
C TYR A 83 16.86 5.13 -21.34
N TYR A 84 16.90 6.19 -22.14
CA TYR A 84 17.75 7.34 -21.84
C TYR A 84 17.47 7.93 -20.44
N ASP A 85 16.21 8.18 -20.14
CA ASP A 85 15.80 8.76 -18.86
C ASP A 85 16.06 7.80 -17.70
N ARG A 86 15.91 6.49 -17.89
CA ARG A 86 16.28 5.49 -16.88
C ARG A 86 17.74 5.65 -16.44
N PHE A 87 18.68 5.92 -17.33
CA PHE A 87 20.10 6.00 -16.96
C PHE A 87 20.55 7.40 -16.51
N TYR A 88 19.91 8.46 -17.02
CA TYR A 88 20.39 9.83 -16.86
C TYR A 88 19.46 10.78 -16.11
N CYS A 89 18.17 10.46 -15.97
CA CYS A 89 17.25 11.33 -15.24
C CYS A 89 17.71 11.44 -13.77
N GLN A 90 18.01 12.66 -13.35
CA GLN A 90 18.33 12.98 -11.96
C GLN A 90 17.09 13.50 -11.28
N LEU A 91 16.90 13.02 -10.06
CA LEU A 91 15.83 13.41 -9.18
C LEU A 91 16.41 14.29 -8.07
N ASP A 92 15.73 15.39 -7.78
CA ASP A 92 16.01 16.28 -6.65
C ASP A 92 14.65 16.69 -6.07
N SER A 93 14.15 15.89 -5.14
CA SER A 93 12.78 15.99 -4.63
C SER A 93 12.70 15.43 -3.21
N ILE A 94 11.49 15.16 -2.73
CA ILE A 94 11.21 14.56 -1.43
C ILE A 94 10.54 13.20 -1.59
N CYS A 95 10.82 12.29 -0.65
CA CYS A 95 10.15 11.01 -0.56
C CYS A 95 8.67 11.25 -0.33
N PHE A 96 7.82 10.65 -1.17
CA PHE A 96 6.38 10.85 -1.16
C PHE A 96 5.69 10.38 0.14
N PHE A 97 6.34 9.49 0.90
CA PHE A 97 5.79 8.96 2.15
C PHE A 97 6.35 9.65 3.40
N CYS A 98 7.67 9.69 3.56
CA CYS A 98 8.31 10.18 4.79
C CYS A 98 8.87 11.61 4.68
N ASN A 99 8.71 12.27 3.52
CA ASN A 99 9.16 13.64 3.24
C ASN A 99 10.66 13.89 3.39
N LYS A 100 11.49 12.84 3.51
CA LYS A 100 12.96 12.98 3.47
C LYS A 100 13.43 13.42 2.09
N PRO A 101 14.44 14.29 1.98
CA PRO A 101 15.01 14.68 0.70
C PRO A 101 15.63 13.47 0.00
N ILE A 102 15.40 13.36 -1.30
CA ILE A 102 15.95 12.34 -2.18
C ILE A 102 16.65 13.01 -3.34
N LYS A 103 17.91 12.63 -3.57
CA LYS A 103 18.75 13.18 -4.63
C LYS A 103 19.58 12.09 -5.28
N GLY A 104 19.50 11.97 -6.60
CA GLY A 104 20.27 11.00 -7.38
C GLY A 104 19.53 10.49 -8.61
N LYS A 105 20.02 9.41 -9.21
CA LYS A 105 19.40 8.80 -10.40
C LYS A 105 17.99 8.28 -10.09
N ALA A 106 17.00 8.73 -10.85
CA ALA A 106 15.59 8.37 -10.64
C ALA A 106 15.34 6.86 -10.69
N SER A 107 16.13 6.10 -11.47
CA SER A 107 16.03 4.64 -11.55
C SER A 107 16.37 3.89 -10.27
N GLU A 108 17.19 4.49 -9.41
CA GLU A 108 17.67 3.87 -8.16
C GLU A 108 16.65 3.98 -7.03
N PHE A 109 15.66 4.88 -7.19
CA PHE A 109 14.62 5.08 -6.20
C PHE A 109 13.39 4.22 -6.53
N PRO A 110 12.83 3.52 -5.51
CA PRO A 110 11.53 2.91 -5.64
C PRO A 110 10.49 3.95 -6.04
N ARG A 111 9.54 3.54 -6.90
CA ARG A 111 8.52 4.42 -7.45
C ARG A 111 7.17 3.72 -7.60
N GLU A 112 6.09 4.49 -7.64
CA GLU A 112 4.72 4.00 -7.79
C GLU A 112 3.89 4.96 -8.65
N PHE A 113 2.92 4.42 -9.39
CA PHE A 113 2.00 5.24 -10.19
C PHE A 113 0.93 5.90 -9.29
N ILE A 114 0.71 7.21 -9.44
CA ILE A 114 -0.28 8.00 -8.70
C ILE A 114 -1.21 8.83 -9.59
N GLY A 115 -1.11 8.70 -10.92
CA GLY A 115 -1.93 9.47 -11.86
C GLY A 115 -3.39 8.98 -11.97
N GLU A 116 -4.19 9.72 -12.74
CA GLU A 116 -5.54 9.31 -13.13
C GLU A 116 -5.47 8.13 -14.13
N GLY A 117 -5.61 6.90 -13.62
CA GLY A 117 -5.54 5.67 -14.42
C GLY A 117 -5.22 4.44 -13.57
N LEU A 118 -5.05 3.29 -14.22
CA LEU A 118 -4.65 2.04 -13.54
C LEU A 118 -3.13 1.79 -13.58
N PHE A 119 -2.44 2.31 -14.61
CA PHE A 119 -1.03 2.07 -14.86
C PHE A 119 -0.47 3.16 -15.80
N TYR A 120 0.87 3.23 -15.89
CA TYR A 120 1.55 4.07 -16.87
C TYR A 120 1.18 3.68 -18.29
N SER A 121 0.77 4.66 -19.10
CA SER A 121 0.67 4.49 -20.55
C SER A 121 2.07 4.32 -21.15
N PRO A 122 2.23 3.61 -22.28
CA PRO A 122 3.53 3.48 -22.97
C PRO A 122 4.19 4.83 -23.33
N ASN A 123 3.39 5.91 -23.40
CA ASN A 123 3.85 7.26 -23.71
C ASN A 123 4.08 8.13 -22.47
N ASP A 124 3.82 7.62 -21.27
CA ASP A 124 4.01 8.38 -20.03
C ASP A 124 5.49 8.48 -19.67
N ASP A 125 5.89 9.64 -19.18
CA ASP A 125 7.23 9.87 -18.68
C ASP A 125 7.35 9.43 -17.21
N VAL A 126 7.67 8.16 -17.03
CA VAL A 126 7.78 7.54 -15.71
C VAL A 126 8.83 8.21 -14.81
N PHE A 127 9.88 8.82 -15.38
CA PHE A 127 11.02 9.31 -14.63
C PHE A 127 10.97 10.82 -14.35
N SER A 128 10.22 11.60 -15.13
CA SER A 128 10.15 13.05 -14.95
C SER A 128 8.74 13.61 -14.67
N ASP A 129 7.68 12.82 -14.84
CA ASP A 129 6.31 13.27 -14.54
C ASP A 129 5.96 13.05 -13.06
N PHE A 130 6.31 14.01 -12.21
CA PHE A 130 5.99 13.98 -10.76
C PHE A 130 4.50 14.03 -10.44
N ASN A 131 3.63 14.37 -11.41
CA ASN A 131 2.18 14.32 -11.20
C ASN A 131 1.62 12.90 -11.31
N LYS A 132 2.35 12.01 -11.97
CA LYS A 132 1.97 10.61 -12.18
C LYS A 132 2.88 9.62 -11.46
N SER A 133 4.09 10.04 -11.08
CA SER A 133 5.10 9.20 -10.44
C SER A 133 5.41 9.68 -9.03
N ALA A 134 5.10 8.85 -8.03
CA ALA A 134 5.59 9.01 -6.67
C ALA A 134 6.94 8.29 -6.52
N PHE A 135 7.91 8.95 -5.89
CA PHE A 135 9.23 8.39 -5.58
C PHE A 135 9.43 8.22 -4.08
N PHE A 136 10.17 7.18 -3.68
CA PHE A 136 10.39 6.82 -2.29
C PHE A 136 11.89 6.68 -2.00
N CYS A 137 12.30 7.01 -0.78
CA CYS A 137 13.71 6.84 -0.37
C CYS A 137 14.09 5.37 -0.13
N SER A 138 13.11 4.48 0.09
CA SER A 138 13.33 3.05 0.33
C SER A 138 12.13 2.22 -0.11
N ASN A 139 12.36 0.91 -0.30
CA ASN A 139 11.28 -0.03 -0.62
C ASN A 139 10.28 -0.17 0.53
N GLU A 140 10.71 0.09 1.78
CA GLU A 140 9.84 0.15 2.95
C GLU A 140 8.85 1.32 2.84
N CYS A 141 9.32 2.54 2.56
CA CYS A 141 8.44 3.68 2.34
C CYS A 141 7.45 3.45 1.19
N LYS A 142 7.88 2.77 0.12
CA LYS A 142 6.99 2.37 -0.97
C LYS A 142 5.94 1.35 -0.50
N LYS A 143 6.34 0.35 0.30
CA LYS A 143 5.44 -0.66 0.86
C LYS A 143 4.41 -0.03 1.78
N ASP A 144 4.83 0.84 2.69
CA ASP A 144 3.96 1.56 3.63
C ASP A 144 2.97 2.45 2.89
N PHE A 145 3.44 3.18 1.87
CA PHE A 145 2.56 3.92 0.98
C PHE A 145 1.53 3.01 0.29
N ASN A 146 1.94 1.85 -0.23
CA ASN A 146 1.01 0.92 -0.87
C ASN A 146 0.00 0.30 0.09
N ILE A 147 0.34 0.13 1.37
CA ILE A 147 -0.59 -0.27 2.43
C ILE A 147 -1.66 0.80 2.61
N VAL A 148 -1.25 2.06 2.78
CA VAL A 148 -2.15 3.22 2.90
C VAL A 148 -3.02 3.39 1.65
N LYS A 149 -2.40 3.36 0.45
CA LYS A 149 -3.07 3.55 -0.85
C LYS A 149 -4.15 2.49 -1.12
N ARG A 150 -3.95 1.26 -0.67
CA ARG A 150 -4.94 0.18 -0.84
C ARG A 150 -6.14 0.32 0.09
N ASN A 151 -6.16 1.33 0.98
CA ASN A 151 -7.02 1.32 2.16
C ASN A 151 -6.87 0.01 2.96
N ASN A 152 -5.69 -0.61 2.92
CA ASN A 152 -5.36 -1.65 3.88
C ASN A 152 -4.94 -0.92 5.17
N GLU A 153 -5.92 -0.35 5.87
CA GLU A 153 -5.81 -0.17 7.33
C GLU A 153 -5.58 -1.57 7.92
N GLY A 154 -4.31 -2.04 7.94
CA GLY A 154 -3.87 -3.27 8.59
C GLY A 154 -4.57 -4.57 8.14
N GLU A 155 -3.79 -5.52 7.63
CA GLU A 155 -4.10 -6.94 7.81
C GLU A 155 -4.00 -7.31 9.30
N PHE A 156 -4.92 -6.81 10.13
CA PHE A 156 -5.04 -7.21 11.53
C PHE A 156 -6.46 -7.57 11.97
N GLN A 157 -7.43 -7.61 11.06
CA GLN A 157 -8.79 -7.93 11.42
C GLN A 157 -9.46 -8.74 10.32
N VAL A 158 -9.53 -10.05 10.53
CA VAL A 158 -10.73 -10.79 10.08
C VAL A 158 -11.90 -9.99 10.63
N LYS A 159 -12.68 -9.36 9.74
CA LYS A 159 -13.86 -8.55 10.13
C LYS A 159 -14.81 -9.36 11.04
N GLU A 160 -14.75 -10.68 10.96
CA GLU A 160 -15.45 -11.60 11.85
C GLU A 160 -14.44 -12.55 12.50
N GLU A 161 -13.74 -12.16 13.57
CA GLU A 161 -12.91 -13.12 14.30
C GLU A 161 -13.68 -13.77 15.44
N GLY A 162 -14.26 -14.91 15.11
CA GLY A 162 -14.38 -16.04 16.01
C GLY A 162 -14.16 -17.27 15.17
N ASN A 163 -13.21 -18.13 15.56
CA ASN A 163 -13.04 -19.49 15.04
C ASN A 163 -14.41 -20.06 14.58
N ASP A 164 -14.58 -20.25 13.27
CA ASP A 164 -15.76 -20.84 12.62
C ASP A 164 -17.13 -20.12 12.75
N GLY A 165 -17.19 -18.79 12.88
CA GLY A 165 -18.45 -18.04 12.76
C GLY A 165 -19.43 -18.22 13.94
N ASN A 166 -18.91 -18.61 15.10
CA ASN A 166 -19.70 -18.87 16.31
C ASN A 166 -20.13 -17.62 17.07
N THR A 167 -19.50 -16.46 16.85
CA THR A 167 -19.91 -15.18 17.46
C THR A 167 -20.63 -14.34 16.40
N PHE A 168 -21.82 -13.84 16.74
CA PHE A 168 -22.61 -12.97 15.87
C PHE A 168 -22.29 -11.48 16.09
N GLY A 169 -21.92 -11.10 17.31
CA GLY A 169 -21.50 -9.74 17.62
C GLY A 169 -21.13 -9.55 19.09
N TYR A 170 -20.90 -8.30 19.46
CA TYR A 170 -20.40 -7.89 20.75
C TYR A 170 -21.23 -6.73 21.29
N VAL A 171 -21.40 -6.70 22.61
CA VAL A 171 -21.83 -5.52 23.34
C VAL A 171 -20.63 -4.96 24.09
N TYR A 172 -20.35 -3.68 23.87
CA TYR A 172 -19.21 -2.98 24.46
C TYR A 172 -19.65 -1.80 25.32
N LEU A 173 -18.75 -1.37 26.19
CA LEU A 173 -18.87 -0.20 27.06
C LEU A 173 -17.74 0.78 26.75
N ILE A 174 -18.10 2.06 26.72
CA ILE A 174 -17.19 3.20 26.79
C ILE A 174 -17.55 3.97 28.06
N TYR A 175 -16.61 4.10 28.99
CA TYR A 175 -16.80 4.87 30.21
C TYR A 175 -15.90 6.12 30.17
N ASN A 176 -16.51 7.29 30.33
CA ASN A 176 -15.79 8.56 30.45
C ASN A 176 -15.59 8.85 31.94
N ARG A 177 -14.33 8.86 32.37
CA ARG A 177 -13.92 9.09 33.77
C ARG A 177 -14.14 10.52 34.23
N GLU A 178 -13.99 11.49 33.34
CA GLU A 178 -14.16 12.92 33.65
C GLU A 178 -15.64 13.24 33.90
N GLN A 179 -16.52 12.79 33.02
CA GLN A 179 -17.96 13.05 33.10
C GLN A 179 -18.73 12.03 33.95
N ASN A 180 -18.06 10.96 34.39
CA ASN A 180 -18.65 9.79 35.02
C ASN A 180 -19.85 9.26 34.22
N THR A 181 -19.70 9.13 32.90
CA THR A 181 -20.78 8.68 32.00
C THR A 181 -20.45 7.36 31.33
N TYR A 182 -21.44 6.49 31.23
CA TYR A 182 -21.36 5.18 30.61
C TYR A 182 -22.08 5.21 29.26
N TYR A 183 -21.47 4.65 28.23
CA TYR A 183 -22.07 4.47 26.91
C TYR A 183 -21.95 3.02 26.50
N ILE A 184 -23.09 2.38 26.25
CA ILE A 184 -23.15 0.98 25.84
C ILE A 184 -23.48 0.93 24.35
N GLY A 185 -22.77 0.13 23.58
CA GLY A 185 -23.04 -0.02 22.15
C GLY A 185 -22.87 -1.46 21.70
N GLN A 186 -23.36 -1.76 20.50
CA GLN A 186 -23.17 -3.05 19.86
C GLN A 186 -22.37 -2.99 18.56
N THR A 187 -21.82 -4.13 18.14
CA THR A 187 -21.19 -4.29 16.83
C THR A 187 -21.14 -5.76 16.40
N ARG A 188 -21.27 -6.02 15.10
CA ARG A 188 -21.01 -7.36 14.51
C ARG A 188 -19.51 -7.65 14.39
N PHE A 189 -18.70 -6.59 14.29
CA PHE A 189 -17.24 -6.65 14.18
C PHE A 189 -16.60 -6.50 15.56
N LEU A 190 -15.29 -6.71 15.66
CA LEU A 190 -14.53 -6.49 16.90
C LEU A 190 -14.79 -5.08 17.50
N PRO A 191 -15.05 -4.97 18.83
CA PRO A 191 -15.36 -3.70 19.51
C PRO A 191 -14.36 -2.58 19.28
N PHE A 192 -13.07 -2.92 19.13
CA PHE A 192 -11.98 -1.99 18.88
C PHE A 192 -12.26 -1.03 17.70
N PHE A 193 -12.87 -1.51 16.62
CA PHE A 193 -13.21 -0.67 15.48
C PHE A 193 -14.22 0.41 15.81
N ARG A 194 -15.28 0.05 16.55
CA ARG A 194 -16.28 1.03 16.98
C ARG A 194 -15.70 2.02 17.96
N TRP A 195 -14.78 1.59 18.82
CA TRP A 195 -14.07 2.51 19.72
C TRP A 195 -13.27 3.54 18.95
N GLN A 196 -12.55 3.14 17.89
CA GLN A 196 -11.85 4.07 17.01
C GLN A 196 -12.79 5.07 16.35
N GLU A 197 -13.96 4.65 15.86
CA GLU A 197 -14.97 5.55 15.30
C GLU A 197 -15.45 6.58 16.33
N HIS A 198 -15.75 6.14 17.56
CA HIS A 198 -16.18 7.04 18.64
C HIS A 198 -15.09 8.03 19.03
N ILE A 199 -13.82 7.60 19.12
CA ILE A 199 -12.66 8.46 19.39
C ILE A 199 -12.51 9.50 18.28
N LYS A 200 -12.48 9.07 17.00
CA LYS A 200 -12.36 9.98 15.84
C LYS A 200 -13.49 11.01 15.80
N SER A 201 -14.68 10.65 16.27
CA SER A 201 -15.84 11.56 16.30
C SER A 201 -15.76 12.64 17.38
N GLY A 202 -14.95 12.45 18.43
CA GLY A 202 -14.85 13.35 19.59
C GLY A 202 -16.12 13.44 20.46
N LYS A 203 -17.22 12.78 20.08
CA LYS A 203 -18.53 12.92 20.74
C LYS A 203 -18.60 12.34 22.15
N LYS A 204 -17.62 11.53 22.55
CA LYS A 204 -17.60 10.82 23.84
C LYS A 204 -16.61 11.40 24.85
N GLY A 205 -15.82 12.40 24.46
CA GLY A 205 -14.73 12.98 25.26
C GLY A 205 -13.35 12.70 24.65
N ASP A 206 -12.32 13.15 25.34
CA ASP A 206 -10.92 12.88 24.97
C ASP A 206 -10.57 11.41 25.25
N ILE A 207 -9.75 10.81 24.39
CA ILE A 207 -9.28 9.44 24.55
C ILE A 207 -8.57 9.22 25.90
N SER A 208 -7.91 10.24 26.46
CA SER A 208 -7.27 10.17 27.77
C SER A 208 -8.25 9.81 28.89
N ASP A 209 -9.51 10.20 28.75
CA ASP A 209 -10.53 10.08 29.80
C ASP A 209 -11.45 8.87 29.59
N LEU A 210 -11.31 8.19 28.45
CA LEU A 210 -12.13 7.04 28.07
C LEU A 210 -11.50 5.71 28.50
N THR A 211 -12.32 4.83 29.06
CA THR A 211 -12.00 3.40 29.20
C THR A 211 -12.95 2.57 28.35
N PHE A 212 -12.43 1.46 27.83
CA PHE A 212 -13.12 0.58 26.89
C PHE A 212 -13.21 -0.83 27.46
N SER A 213 -14.38 -1.47 27.31
CA SER A 213 -14.58 -2.84 27.79
C SER A 213 -15.59 -3.58 26.94
N VAL A 214 -15.46 -4.91 26.87
CA VAL A 214 -16.46 -5.79 26.25
C VAL A 214 -17.34 -6.35 27.36
N LEU A 215 -18.64 -6.11 27.28
CA LEU A 215 -19.62 -6.56 28.27
C LEU A 215 -20.12 -7.97 27.97
N ALA A 216 -20.35 -8.28 26.69
CA ALA A 216 -20.81 -9.59 26.26
C ALA A 216 -20.37 -9.92 24.83
N ASN A 217 -20.02 -11.19 24.62
CA ASN A 217 -19.92 -11.82 23.31
C ASN A 217 -21.27 -12.50 23.04
N VAL A 218 -21.92 -12.16 21.93
CA VAL A 218 -23.20 -12.74 21.53
C VAL A 218 -22.95 -13.81 20.49
N ASN A 219 -23.18 -15.07 20.88
CA ASN A 219 -22.99 -16.21 20.00
C ASN A 219 -24.04 -16.26 18.88
N ARG A 220 -23.63 -16.71 17.69
CA ARG A 220 -24.51 -16.94 16.55
C ARG A 220 -25.31 -18.21 16.76
N ASN A 221 -26.62 -18.08 16.71
CA ASN A 221 -27.50 -19.22 16.60
C ASN A 221 -27.64 -19.60 15.12
N ARG A 222 -27.01 -20.71 14.73
CA ARG A 222 -26.99 -21.22 13.34
C ARG A 222 -28.37 -21.69 12.85
N SER A 223 -29.31 -21.95 13.75
CA SER A 223 -30.69 -22.31 13.42
C SER A 223 -31.57 -21.08 13.11
N LEU A 224 -31.07 -19.87 13.35
CA LEU A 224 -31.77 -18.62 13.12
C LEU A 224 -31.19 -17.87 11.92
N THR A 225 -32.02 -17.05 11.28
CA THR A 225 -31.58 -16.13 10.22
C THR A 225 -30.69 -15.02 10.80
N ASP A 226 -29.95 -14.32 9.93
CA ASP A 226 -29.11 -13.18 10.35
C ASP A 226 -29.93 -12.05 10.98
N ASP A 227 -31.14 -11.79 10.47
CA ASP A 227 -32.03 -10.77 11.04
C ASP A 227 -32.48 -11.15 12.45
N GLN A 228 -32.81 -12.42 12.69
CA GLN A 228 -33.18 -12.92 14.02
C GLN A 228 -32.00 -12.88 15.00
N ASN A 229 -30.79 -13.21 14.55
CA ASN A 229 -29.58 -13.05 15.34
C ASN A 229 -29.27 -11.56 15.63
N GLN A 230 -29.53 -10.66 14.67
CA GLN A 230 -29.40 -9.22 14.86
C GLN A 230 -30.43 -8.67 15.86
N HIS A 231 -31.67 -9.15 15.81
CA HIS A 231 -32.67 -8.85 16.83
C HIS A 231 -32.21 -9.28 18.21
N TYR A 232 -31.62 -10.47 18.33
CA TYR A 232 -31.08 -10.95 19.60
C TYR A 232 -29.91 -10.07 20.10
N LEU A 233 -28.96 -9.70 19.23
CA LEU A 233 -27.87 -8.78 19.56
C LEU A 233 -28.41 -7.43 20.06
N ASN A 234 -29.41 -6.87 19.38
CA ASN A 234 -30.10 -5.64 19.81
C ASN A 234 -30.72 -5.82 21.20
N SER A 235 -31.30 -6.98 21.49
CA SER A 235 -31.88 -7.28 22.80
C SER A 235 -30.80 -7.38 23.90
N ILE A 236 -29.64 -7.94 23.61
CA ILE A 236 -28.55 -7.99 24.59
C ILE A 236 -28.00 -6.58 24.87
N GLU A 237 -27.79 -5.74 23.86
CA GLU A 237 -27.39 -4.33 24.03
C GLU A 237 -28.37 -3.59 24.96
N SER A 238 -29.65 -3.75 24.65
CA SER A 238 -30.75 -3.12 25.37
C SER A 238 -30.84 -3.58 26.83
N TRP A 239 -30.62 -4.86 27.10
CA TRP A 239 -30.54 -5.40 28.46
C TRP A 239 -29.41 -4.74 29.25
N TRP A 240 -28.22 -4.62 28.67
CA TRP A 240 -27.07 -3.99 29.33
C TRP A 240 -27.32 -2.51 29.62
N ILE A 241 -27.94 -1.77 28.68
CA ILE A 241 -28.36 -0.39 28.89
C ILE A 241 -29.32 -0.28 30.08
N GLN A 242 -30.31 -1.16 30.15
CA GLN A 242 -31.29 -1.16 31.24
C GLN A 242 -30.68 -1.54 32.58
N LYS A 243 -29.82 -2.57 32.61
CA LYS A 243 -29.11 -2.98 33.82
C LYS A 243 -28.31 -1.83 34.42
N TYR A 244 -27.50 -1.12 33.62
CA TYR A 244 -26.72 0.01 34.11
C TYR A 244 -27.60 1.16 34.61
N LYS A 245 -28.74 1.40 33.97
CA LYS A 245 -29.72 2.39 34.46
C LYS A 245 -30.35 1.99 35.79
N LEU A 246 -30.68 0.70 35.96
CA LEU A 246 -31.24 0.16 37.21
C LEU A 246 -30.23 0.20 38.36
N GLU A 247 -28.95 -0.05 38.06
CA GLU A 247 -27.82 0.09 38.99
C GLU A 247 -27.42 1.56 39.23
N GLN A 248 -28.21 2.53 38.76
CA GLN A 248 -28.04 3.97 38.96
C GLN A 248 -26.78 4.59 38.34
N TYR A 249 -26.19 3.94 37.33
CA TYR A 249 -25.11 4.56 36.54
C TYR A 249 -25.65 5.62 35.59
N ASN A 250 -24.82 6.64 35.32
CA ASN A 250 -25.15 7.72 34.40
C ASN A 250 -24.94 7.27 32.94
N VAL A 251 -26.01 6.78 32.29
CA VAL A 251 -25.96 6.20 30.93
C VAL A 251 -26.33 7.23 29.85
N SER A 252 -25.44 7.46 28.88
CA SER A 252 -25.55 8.50 27.82
C SER A 252 -26.20 8.05 26.50
N ASN A 253 -26.81 6.87 26.45
CA ASN A 253 -27.46 6.34 25.26
C ASN A 253 -28.69 7.19 24.84
N ILE A 254 -28.64 7.79 23.65
CA ILE A 254 -29.65 8.73 23.12
C ILE A 254 -30.96 8.00 22.77
N THR A 255 -30.89 6.74 22.36
CA THR A 255 -32.05 5.93 21.97
C THR A 255 -32.53 5.08 23.14
N LYS A 256 -33.81 5.19 23.51
CA LYS A 256 -34.47 4.19 24.37
C LYS A 256 -34.58 2.88 23.57
N PRO A 257 -33.94 1.80 24.01
CA PRO A 257 -34.12 0.52 23.33
C PRO A 257 -35.58 0.06 23.43
N LYS A 258 -36.19 -0.26 22.29
CA LYS A 258 -37.47 -0.98 22.25
C LYS A 258 -37.19 -2.46 22.50
N ILE A 259 -37.03 -2.81 23.76
CA ILE A 259 -37.27 -4.17 24.21
C ILE A 259 -38.70 -4.23 24.72
N THR A 260 -39.47 -5.19 24.24
CA THR A 260 -40.63 -5.70 24.96
C THR A 260 -40.09 -6.44 26.19
N VAL A 261 -40.34 -5.86 27.36
CA VAL A 261 -39.90 -6.38 28.66
C VAL A 261 -40.32 -7.84 28.86
N GLU A 262 -41.42 -8.26 28.22
CA GLU A 262 -41.89 -9.63 28.11
C GLU A 262 -40.82 -10.62 27.60
N ASP A 263 -40.07 -10.32 26.53
CA ASP A 263 -39.11 -11.28 25.93
C ASP A 263 -37.91 -11.56 26.84
N LEU A 264 -37.51 -10.58 27.64
CA LEU A 264 -36.45 -10.75 28.65
C LEU A 264 -36.96 -11.45 29.90
N LYS A 265 -38.21 -11.19 30.31
CA LYS A 265 -38.84 -11.83 31.47
C LYS A 265 -39.06 -13.32 31.25
N ASP A 266 -39.39 -13.72 30.02
CA ASP A 266 -39.63 -15.13 29.70
C ASP A 266 -38.33 -15.95 29.69
N ARG A 267 -37.25 -15.40 29.12
CA ARG A 267 -35.91 -16.02 29.21
C ARG A 267 -35.33 -16.03 30.63
N PHE A 268 -35.62 -15.01 31.43
CA PHE A 268 -35.19 -14.98 32.84
C PHE A 268 -35.95 -16.01 33.67
N ARG A 269 -37.26 -16.18 33.44
CA ARG A 269 -38.06 -17.25 34.07
C ARG A 269 -37.55 -18.64 33.70
N GLU A 270 -37.25 -18.89 32.43
CA GLU A 270 -36.64 -20.17 31.99
C GLU A 270 -35.32 -20.47 32.70
N MET A 271 -34.48 -19.46 32.98
CA MET A 271 -33.21 -19.63 33.69
C MET A 271 -33.37 -19.85 35.20
N VAL A 272 -34.41 -19.28 35.82
CA VAL A 272 -34.65 -19.38 37.27
C VAL A 272 -35.46 -20.64 37.63
N GLU A 273 -36.42 -21.03 36.80
CA GLU A 273 -37.26 -22.23 37.01
C GLU A 273 -36.55 -23.54 36.62
N GLY A 274 -35.45 -23.47 35.86
CA GLY A 274 -34.64 -24.62 35.44
C GLY A 274 -33.58 -25.12 36.43
N GLN A 275 -33.42 -24.50 37.61
CA GLN A 275 -32.53 -25.02 38.66
C GLN A 275 -33.34 -25.86 39.67
N PRO A 276 -33.08 -27.17 39.81
CA PRO A 276 -33.65 -27.92 40.93
C PRO A 276 -33.08 -27.36 42.24
N LEU A 277 -33.97 -26.96 43.15
CA LEU A 277 -33.62 -26.60 44.52
C LEU A 277 -32.93 -27.80 45.18
N LEU A 278 -31.61 -27.71 45.37
CA LEU A 278 -30.89 -28.52 46.33
C LEU A 278 -31.07 -27.89 47.71
N PHE A 279 -32.00 -28.45 48.49
CA PHE A 279 -31.89 -28.49 49.94
C PHE A 279 -31.01 -29.67 50.34
#